data_AF-A0A2V6G489-F1
#
_entry.id   AF-A0A2V6G489-F1
#
_cell.length_a   1.000
_cell.length_b   1.000
_cell.length_c   1.000
_cell.angle_alpha   90.00
_cell.angle_beta   90.00
_cell.angle_gamma   90.00
#
_symmetry.space_group_name_H-M   'P 1'
#
loop_
_entity.id
_entity.type
_entity.pdbx_description
1 polymer ?
#
loop_
_entity_poly.entity_id
_entity_poly.type
_entity_poly.pdbx_seq_one_letter_code
_entity_poly.pdbx_strand_id
1 'polypeptide(L)'
;MRGDGLVSLGANNLTVGNSLGTTFSGVIQDGGSLTKVGQGTLILTNANTYTGGTTIESGALVLNNPSGSGTGTGAVQVNAGVLGGRGMIAGAVTLGTGSGRGAGLDPGRPGSNPGHFLSILGALILNSDGTYNVGLKTTDQTVDQVMANGVTINGAQFHFAVHGQHALPPGTVFTVLENTAATPIAGAFTNLPDGSLITSNGHTFQASYEGGDGNDLTLTVVP
;
A
#
# COMPACT_ATOMS: atom_id res chain seq x y z
N MET A 1 -6.50 -19.94 5.53
CA MET A 1 -7.82 -19.40 5.92
C MET A 1 -8.65 -19.20 4.65
N ARG A 2 -9.84 -19.78 4.55
CA ARG A 2 -10.76 -19.66 3.38
C ARG A 2 -12.21 -19.67 3.88
N GLY A 3 -13.14 -19.16 3.08
CA GLY A 3 -14.58 -19.16 3.38
C GLY A 3 -15.09 -17.83 3.92
N ASP A 4 -16.33 -17.81 4.38
CA ASP A 4 -17.15 -16.64 4.74
C ASP A 4 -17.61 -16.61 6.21
N GLY A 5 -17.11 -17.54 7.03
CA GLY A 5 -17.50 -17.66 8.44
C GLY A 5 -17.01 -16.53 9.36
N LEU A 6 -17.57 -16.46 10.56
CA LEU A 6 -17.13 -15.56 11.62
C LEU A 6 -15.92 -16.14 12.37
N VAL A 7 -14.92 -15.32 12.67
CA VAL A 7 -13.77 -15.67 13.50
C VAL A 7 -13.69 -14.72 14.70
N SER A 8 -14.05 -15.24 15.87
CA SER A 8 -13.94 -14.52 17.16
C SER A 8 -12.58 -14.78 17.79
N LEU A 9 -11.74 -13.75 17.92
CA LEU A 9 -10.38 -13.91 18.44
C LEU A 9 -10.31 -13.89 19.97
N GLY A 10 -11.29 -13.33 20.67
CA GLY A 10 -11.10 -12.93 22.06
C GLY A 10 -9.90 -11.97 22.16
N ALA A 11 -8.89 -12.31 22.96
CA ALA A 11 -7.63 -11.55 23.06
C ALA A 11 -6.44 -12.25 22.35
N ASN A 12 -6.69 -13.26 21.52
CA ASN A 12 -5.63 -14.12 20.98
C ASN A 12 -5.02 -13.57 19.68
N ASN A 13 -3.81 -14.02 19.37
CA ASN A 13 -3.21 -13.85 18.04
C ASN A 13 -3.63 -15.00 17.13
N LEU A 14 -4.23 -14.68 15.99
CA LEU A 14 -4.44 -15.62 14.89
C LEU A 14 -3.28 -15.52 13.90
N THR A 15 -2.46 -16.57 13.82
CA THR A 15 -1.44 -16.70 12.78
C THR A 15 -2.00 -17.44 11.57
N VAL A 16 -1.92 -16.82 10.39
CA VAL A 16 -2.40 -17.40 9.11
C VAL A 16 -1.29 -17.44 8.08
N GLY A 17 -1.09 -18.60 7.46
CA GLY A 17 -0.15 -18.71 6.36
C GLY A 17 -0.17 -20.06 5.66
N ASN A 18 0.21 -20.02 4.39
CA ASN A 18 0.36 -21.17 3.50
C ASN A 18 1.21 -20.74 2.28
N SER A 19 1.50 -21.68 1.38
CA SER A 19 2.19 -21.40 0.11
C SER A 19 1.25 -21.02 -1.03
N LEU A 20 -0.07 -21.25 -0.88
CA LEU A 20 -1.07 -21.03 -1.93
C LEU A 20 -1.97 -19.84 -1.60
N GLY A 21 -2.37 -19.07 -2.60
CA GLY A 21 -3.33 -17.98 -2.42
C GLY A 21 -4.67 -18.44 -1.82
N THR A 22 -5.24 -17.61 -0.95
CA THR A 22 -6.55 -17.84 -0.32
C THR A 22 -7.35 -16.56 -0.19
N THR A 23 -8.65 -16.65 -0.44
CA THR A 23 -9.61 -15.59 -0.14
C THR A 23 -10.40 -15.97 1.10
N PHE A 24 -10.51 -15.03 2.03
CA PHE A 24 -11.42 -15.09 3.16
C PHE A 24 -12.40 -13.92 3.06
N SER A 25 -13.68 -14.28 2.98
CA SER A 25 -14.81 -13.36 2.83
C SER A 25 -15.69 -13.31 4.07
N GLY A 26 -15.17 -13.79 5.21
CA GLY A 26 -15.83 -13.68 6.50
C GLY A 26 -15.40 -12.44 7.26
N VAL A 27 -15.73 -12.39 8.55
CA VAL A 27 -15.36 -11.31 9.46
C VAL A 27 -14.50 -11.86 10.60
N ILE A 28 -13.39 -11.19 10.89
CA ILE A 28 -12.52 -11.43 12.03
C ILE A 28 -12.78 -10.31 13.05
N GLN A 29 -12.98 -10.65 14.32
CA GLN A 29 -13.45 -9.70 15.35
C GLN A 29 -12.77 -9.89 16.72
N ASP A 30 -13.14 -9.01 17.67
CA ASP A 30 -12.72 -8.94 19.08
C ASP A 30 -11.36 -8.24 19.37
N GLY A 31 -10.79 -8.46 20.55
CA GLY A 31 -9.57 -7.85 21.04
C GLY A 31 -8.27 -8.33 20.37
N GLY A 32 -8.32 -9.45 19.66
CA GLY A 32 -7.15 -10.16 19.16
C GLY A 32 -6.47 -9.52 17.95
N SER A 33 -5.38 -10.15 17.52
CA SER A 33 -4.52 -9.69 16.41
C SER A 33 -4.42 -10.73 15.30
N LEU A 34 -3.98 -10.30 14.12
CA LEU A 34 -3.72 -11.16 12.96
C LEU A 34 -2.24 -11.12 12.59
N THR A 35 -1.59 -12.28 12.45
CA THR A 35 -0.23 -12.39 11.89
C THR A 35 -0.26 -13.17 10.58
N LYS A 36 0.12 -12.52 9.48
CA LYS A 36 0.23 -13.13 8.16
C LYS A 36 1.65 -13.67 7.94
N VAL A 37 1.76 -14.98 7.75
CA VAL A 37 2.99 -15.72 7.42
C VAL A 37 2.81 -16.51 6.12
N GLY A 38 3.87 -17.20 5.67
CA GLY A 38 3.85 -18.02 4.46
C GLY A 38 3.82 -17.21 3.16
N GLN A 39 4.26 -17.82 2.06
CA GLN A 39 4.48 -17.13 0.78
C GLN A 39 3.19 -16.78 0.02
N GLY A 40 2.08 -17.46 0.31
CA GLY A 40 0.81 -17.25 -0.38
C GLY A 40 0.18 -15.89 -0.10
N THR A 41 -0.68 -15.44 -1.01
CA THR A 41 -1.51 -14.24 -0.82
C THR A 41 -2.76 -14.58 -0.01
N LEU A 42 -3.01 -13.84 1.08
CA LEU A 42 -4.30 -13.82 1.75
C LEU A 42 -5.09 -12.60 1.26
N ILE A 43 -6.28 -12.82 0.72
CA ILE A 43 -7.21 -11.75 0.32
C ILE A 43 -8.32 -11.66 1.37
N LEU A 44 -8.47 -10.49 1.99
CA LEU A 44 -9.60 -10.17 2.88
C LEU A 44 -10.60 -9.29 2.12
N THR A 45 -11.85 -9.73 1.99
CA THR A 45 -12.85 -9.02 1.16
C THR A 45 -13.90 -8.26 1.95
N ASN A 46 -13.95 -8.43 3.27
CA ASN A 46 -14.91 -7.77 4.15
C ASN A 46 -14.22 -6.92 5.21
N ALA A 47 -15.00 -6.01 5.81
CA ALA A 47 -14.57 -5.26 6.97
C ALA A 47 -14.36 -6.20 8.16
N ASN A 48 -13.20 -6.12 8.77
CA ASN A 48 -12.88 -6.80 10.02
C ASN A 48 -12.97 -5.81 11.18
N THR A 49 -13.23 -6.32 12.38
CA THR A 49 -13.47 -5.51 13.59
C THR A 49 -12.53 -5.85 14.73
N TYR A 50 -11.54 -6.72 14.50
CA TYR A 50 -10.53 -6.99 15.51
C TYR A 50 -9.69 -5.75 15.83
N THR A 51 -9.17 -5.65 17.05
CA THR A 51 -8.56 -4.40 17.55
C THR A 51 -7.08 -4.53 17.90
N GLY A 52 -6.55 -5.75 18.00
CA GLY A 52 -5.14 -6.01 18.36
C GLY A 52 -4.14 -5.73 17.24
N GLY A 53 -4.60 -5.40 16.03
CA GLY A 53 -3.75 -5.04 14.88
C GLY A 53 -3.31 -6.20 14.01
N THR A 54 -2.52 -5.88 12.98
CA THR A 54 -2.09 -6.82 11.94
C THR A 54 -0.58 -6.77 11.76
N THR A 55 0.07 -7.93 11.72
CA THR A 55 1.49 -8.05 11.35
C THR A 55 1.64 -8.88 10.09
N ILE A 56 2.44 -8.43 9.12
CA ILE A 56 2.81 -9.19 7.93
C ILE A 56 4.29 -9.55 8.02
N GLU A 57 4.57 -10.85 8.08
CA GLU A 57 5.92 -11.41 8.15
C GLU A 57 6.34 -12.04 6.82
N SER A 58 5.40 -12.40 5.93
CA SER A 58 5.71 -12.99 4.63
C SER A 58 4.51 -13.06 3.68
N GLY A 59 4.80 -13.26 2.40
CA GLY A 59 3.81 -13.37 1.33
C GLY A 59 3.11 -12.04 1.09
N ALA A 60 1.80 -12.08 0.82
CA ALA A 60 1.01 -10.88 0.63
C ALA A 60 -0.29 -10.90 1.45
N LEU A 61 -0.67 -9.75 2.00
CA LEU A 61 -2.01 -9.47 2.50
C LEU A 61 -2.65 -8.44 1.56
N VAL A 62 -3.75 -8.82 0.91
CA VAL A 62 -4.47 -7.98 -0.06
C VAL A 62 -5.85 -7.66 0.47
N LEU A 63 -6.17 -6.38 0.54
CA LEU A 63 -7.44 -5.87 1.06
C LEU A 63 -8.37 -5.47 -0.07
N ASN A 64 -9.54 -6.12 -0.14
CA ASN A 64 -10.57 -5.86 -1.14
C ASN A 64 -11.92 -5.54 -0.47
N ASN A 65 -11.90 -5.01 0.75
CA ASN A 65 -13.09 -4.56 1.46
C ASN A 65 -13.68 -3.30 0.79
N PRO A 66 -14.98 -3.30 0.43
CA PRO A 66 -15.62 -2.16 -0.22
C PRO A 66 -15.96 -1.02 0.77
N SER A 67 -16.02 -1.33 2.06
CA SER A 67 -16.29 -0.39 3.14
C SER A 67 -15.68 -0.90 4.45
N GLY A 68 -15.58 -0.03 5.46
CA GLY A 68 -14.97 -0.34 6.76
C GLY A 68 -13.49 -0.71 6.65
N SER A 69 -12.84 -1.12 7.74
CA SER A 69 -11.42 -1.48 7.71
C SER A 69 -11.19 -2.95 7.38
N GLY A 70 -10.32 -3.26 6.43
CA GLY A 70 -9.92 -4.63 6.11
C GLY A 70 -9.03 -5.25 7.19
N THR A 71 -8.40 -4.44 8.04
CA THR A 71 -7.44 -4.88 9.07
C THR A 71 -7.91 -4.58 10.50
N GLY A 72 -9.20 -4.30 10.69
CA GLY A 72 -9.69 -3.86 11.99
C GLY A 72 -9.20 -2.46 12.35
N THR A 73 -9.20 -2.12 13.64
CA THR A 73 -8.85 -0.75 14.10
C THR A 73 -7.41 -0.61 14.60
N GLY A 74 -6.73 -1.72 14.85
CA GLY A 74 -5.34 -1.73 15.31
C GLY A 74 -4.35 -1.35 14.19
N ALA A 75 -3.11 -1.05 14.59
CA ALA A 75 -2.04 -0.73 13.66
C ALA A 75 -1.69 -1.92 12.74
N VAL A 76 -1.17 -1.60 11.56
CA VAL A 76 -0.65 -2.57 10.59
C VAL A 76 0.86 -2.41 10.50
N GLN A 77 1.58 -3.48 10.82
CA GLN A 77 3.03 -3.56 10.71
C GLN A 77 3.41 -4.54 9.59
N VAL A 78 4.20 -4.09 8.63
CA VAL A 78 4.71 -4.91 7.53
C VAL A 78 6.21 -5.12 7.74
N ASN A 79 6.57 -6.21 8.40
CA ASN A 79 7.97 -6.56 8.65
C ASN A 79 8.64 -7.08 7.37
N ALA A 80 7.92 -7.93 6.64
CA ALA A 80 8.32 -8.45 5.33
C ALA A 80 7.08 -8.91 4.54
N GLY A 81 7.22 -9.09 3.23
CA GLY A 81 6.09 -9.35 2.34
C GLY A 81 5.39 -8.08 1.91
N VAL A 82 4.19 -8.21 1.34
CA VAL A 82 3.48 -7.11 0.68
C VAL A 82 2.13 -6.85 1.34
N LEU A 83 1.88 -5.61 1.73
CA LEU A 83 0.53 -5.09 1.95
C LEU A 83 0.02 -4.50 0.63
N GLY A 84 -1.19 -4.88 0.23
CA GLY A 84 -1.78 -4.32 -0.96
C GLY A 84 -3.30 -4.30 -0.94
N GLY A 85 -3.86 -3.96 -2.09
CA GLY A 85 -5.28 -4.03 -2.36
C GLY A 85 -5.86 -2.69 -2.77
N ARG A 86 -7.19 -2.62 -2.72
CA ARG A 86 -7.96 -1.42 -3.06
C ARG A 86 -8.99 -1.05 -1.97
N GLY A 87 -8.74 -1.55 -0.76
CA GLY A 87 -9.63 -1.40 0.38
C GLY A 87 -9.30 -0.19 1.25
N MET A 88 -9.93 -0.15 2.42
CA MET A 88 -9.66 0.82 3.48
C MET A 88 -8.97 0.15 4.67
N ILE A 89 -8.06 0.89 5.31
CA ILE A 89 -7.35 0.54 6.54
C ILE A 89 -7.61 1.66 7.56
N ALA A 90 -8.15 1.33 8.73
CA ALA A 90 -8.40 2.33 9.77
C ALA A 90 -7.14 2.69 10.58
N GLY A 91 -6.32 1.69 10.92
CA GLY A 91 -5.13 1.89 11.72
C GLY A 91 -3.99 2.58 10.97
N ALA A 92 -3.00 3.07 11.72
CA ALA A 92 -1.74 3.50 11.13
C ALA A 92 -1.01 2.32 10.47
N VAL A 93 -0.27 2.59 9.40
CA VAL A 93 0.50 1.59 8.64
C VAL A 93 1.99 1.93 8.76
N THR A 94 2.78 0.96 9.19
CA THR A 94 4.24 1.05 9.17
C THR A 94 4.81 -0.03 8.26
N LEU A 95 5.54 0.41 7.24
CA LEU A 95 6.28 -0.43 6.31
C LEU A 95 7.73 -0.51 6.76
N GLY A 96 8.21 -1.73 7.01
CA GLY A 96 9.62 -1.99 7.31
C GLY A 96 10.00 -1.89 8.80
N THR A 97 11.30 -1.99 9.01
CA THR A 97 12.07 -2.32 10.22
C THR A 97 11.93 -3.76 10.74
N GLY A 98 11.58 -4.68 9.83
CA GLY A 98 11.83 -6.12 9.95
C GLY A 98 13.30 -6.54 9.72
N SER A 99 14.19 -5.56 9.60
CA SER A 99 15.68 -5.61 9.57
C SER A 99 16.33 -6.35 8.39
N GLY A 100 15.58 -6.56 7.32
CA GLY A 100 16.08 -6.94 5.99
C GLY A 100 15.17 -6.37 4.91
N ARG A 101 15.62 -6.37 3.65
CA ARG A 101 14.78 -5.93 2.53
C ARG A 101 13.61 -6.89 2.33
N GLY A 102 12.41 -6.36 2.08
CA GLY A 102 11.29 -7.20 1.66
C GLY A 102 9.90 -6.73 2.09
N ALA A 103 9.79 -5.62 2.83
CA ALA A 103 8.51 -5.00 3.11
C ALA A 103 8.04 -4.19 1.89
N GLY A 104 6.87 -4.52 1.34
CA GLY A 104 6.29 -3.88 0.17
C GLY A 104 4.92 -3.27 0.45
N LEU A 105 4.66 -2.12 -0.18
CA LEU A 105 3.34 -1.54 -0.33
C LEU A 105 2.99 -1.53 -1.82
N ASP A 106 1.85 -2.10 -2.20
CA ASP A 106 1.45 -2.31 -3.60
C ASP A 106 -0.08 -2.15 -3.72
N PRO A 107 -0.60 -0.97 -4.12
CA PRO A 107 -2.02 -0.82 -4.41
C PRO A 107 -2.42 -1.82 -5.48
N GLY A 108 -3.41 -2.64 -5.17
CA GLY A 108 -3.73 -3.85 -5.93
C GLY A 108 -3.06 -5.10 -5.36
N ARG A 109 -2.34 -5.83 -6.19
CA ARG A 109 -1.54 -6.97 -5.76
C ARG A 109 -0.32 -7.08 -6.67
N PRO A 110 0.77 -7.71 -6.22
CA PRO A 110 1.92 -7.96 -7.08
C PRO A 110 1.51 -8.57 -8.43
N GLY A 111 1.83 -7.86 -9.51
CA GLY A 111 1.52 -8.25 -10.89
C GLY A 111 0.07 -8.00 -11.37
N SER A 112 -0.75 -7.24 -10.63
CA SER A 112 -2.03 -6.75 -11.17
C SER A 112 -1.82 -5.65 -12.21
N ASN A 113 -2.87 -5.40 -13.02
CA ASN A 113 -2.90 -4.20 -13.84
C ASN A 113 -2.95 -2.95 -12.95
N PRO A 114 -2.30 -1.84 -13.33
CA PRO A 114 -2.35 -0.61 -12.56
C PRO A 114 -3.73 0.05 -12.54
N GLY A 115 -3.90 1.03 -11.64
CA GLY A 115 -5.12 1.82 -11.46
C GLY A 115 -5.85 1.51 -10.16
N HIS A 116 -5.14 1.04 -9.13
CA HIS A 116 -5.69 0.68 -7.84
C HIS A 116 -5.53 1.79 -6.81
N PHE A 117 -6.55 1.98 -5.97
CA PHE A 117 -6.57 2.98 -4.91
C PHE A 117 -6.68 2.32 -3.54
N LEU A 118 -5.67 2.47 -2.69
CA LEU A 118 -5.66 1.97 -1.32
C LEU A 118 -5.78 3.14 -0.34
N SER A 119 -6.72 3.05 0.60
CA SER A 119 -6.99 4.13 1.55
C SER A 119 -6.55 3.76 2.97
N ILE A 120 -5.70 4.59 3.57
CA ILE A 120 -5.19 4.47 4.93
C ILE A 120 -5.70 5.68 5.71
N LEU A 121 -6.59 5.46 6.67
CA LEU A 121 -7.18 6.55 7.46
C LEU A 121 -6.24 7.06 8.56
N GLY A 122 -5.22 6.27 8.91
CA GLY A 122 -4.14 6.65 9.81
C GLY A 122 -2.89 7.16 9.09
N ALA A 123 -1.84 7.37 9.88
CA ALA A 123 -0.54 7.74 9.35
C ALA A 123 0.13 6.58 8.59
N LEU A 124 0.90 6.91 7.57
CA LEU A 124 1.76 5.99 6.81
C LEU A 124 3.23 6.29 7.08
N ILE A 125 3.97 5.30 7.58
CA ILE A 125 5.42 5.37 7.80
C ILE A 125 6.11 4.37 6.87
N LEU A 126 7.04 4.86 6.05
CA LEU A 126 7.80 4.09 5.08
C LEU A 126 9.28 4.09 5.48
N ASN A 127 9.78 2.98 6.03
CA ASN A 127 11.17 2.87 6.49
C ASN A 127 12.13 2.43 5.38
N SER A 128 13.44 2.56 5.64
CA SER A 128 14.51 2.38 4.66
C SER A 128 14.60 0.99 4.02
N ASP A 129 14.04 -0.04 4.66
CA ASP A 129 13.95 -1.41 4.16
C ASP A 129 12.61 -1.72 3.43
N GLY A 130 11.74 -0.72 3.33
CA GLY A 130 10.48 -0.76 2.60
C GLY A 130 10.59 -0.31 1.15
N THR A 131 9.70 -0.84 0.31
CA THR A 131 9.50 -0.42 -1.09
C THR A 131 8.03 -0.06 -1.31
N TYR A 132 7.78 1.13 -1.85
CA TYR A 132 6.47 1.49 -2.39
C TYR A 132 6.44 1.21 -3.90
N ASN A 133 5.53 0.33 -4.34
CA ASN A 133 5.38 -0.07 -5.73
C ASN A 133 4.17 0.63 -6.34
N VAL A 134 4.39 1.26 -7.50
CA VAL A 134 3.39 2.03 -8.23
C VAL A 134 3.41 1.63 -9.69
N GLY A 135 2.27 1.19 -10.21
CA GLY A 135 2.03 1.01 -11.63
C GLY A 135 1.34 2.22 -12.24
N LEU A 136 1.60 2.47 -13.53
CA LEU A 136 0.82 3.39 -14.38
C LEU A 136 0.36 2.64 -15.63
N LYS A 137 -0.92 2.73 -15.97
CA LYS A 137 -1.46 2.20 -17.24
C LYS A 137 -1.66 3.34 -18.23
N THR A 138 -0.88 3.36 -19.31
CA THR A 138 -0.87 4.49 -20.26
C THR A 138 -2.17 4.62 -21.06
N THR A 139 -2.86 3.51 -21.34
CA THR A 139 -4.08 3.49 -22.17
C THR A 139 -5.25 4.19 -21.49
N ASP A 140 -5.41 3.96 -20.19
CA ASP A 140 -6.52 4.50 -19.40
C ASP A 140 -6.07 5.74 -18.60
N GLN A 141 -4.76 6.04 -18.61
CA GLN A 141 -4.10 7.04 -17.78
C GLN A 141 -4.44 6.87 -16.30
N THR A 142 -4.49 5.62 -15.83
CA THR A 142 -4.76 5.28 -14.43
C THR A 142 -3.48 4.86 -13.73
N VAL A 143 -3.25 5.40 -12.55
CA VAL A 143 -2.08 5.10 -11.71
C VAL A 143 -2.51 4.39 -10.44
N ASP A 144 -1.63 3.56 -9.90
CA ASP A 144 -1.77 3.07 -8.53
C ASP A 144 -1.54 4.22 -7.56
N GLN A 145 -2.41 4.32 -6.55
CA GLN A 145 -2.41 5.41 -5.60
C GLN A 145 -2.64 4.90 -4.17
N VAL A 146 -1.93 5.51 -3.23
CA VAL A 146 -2.22 5.41 -1.79
C VAL A 146 -2.70 6.75 -1.28
N MET A 147 -3.72 6.76 -0.43
CA MET A 147 -4.12 7.92 0.36
C MET A 147 -3.84 7.64 1.84
N ALA A 148 -3.21 8.58 2.54
CA ALA A 148 -2.88 8.47 3.97
C ALA A 148 -3.15 9.78 4.73
N ASN A 149 -3.40 9.70 6.04
CA ASN A 149 -3.54 10.87 6.91
C ASN A 149 -2.23 11.13 7.66
N GLY A 150 -1.27 11.72 6.95
CA GLY A 150 0.10 11.93 7.42
C GLY A 150 1.03 10.88 6.84
N VAL A 151 2.14 11.34 6.27
CA VAL A 151 3.13 10.49 5.61
C VAL A 151 4.53 10.82 6.12
N THR A 152 5.30 9.79 6.46
CA THR A 152 6.72 9.88 6.78
C THR A 152 7.51 8.87 5.96
N ILE A 153 8.55 9.34 5.26
CA ILE A 153 9.43 8.52 4.42
C ILE A 153 10.85 8.58 4.98
N ASN A 154 11.23 7.54 5.71
CA ASN A 154 12.55 7.39 6.30
C ASN A 154 13.50 6.65 5.34
N GLY A 155 13.60 7.15 4.11
CA GLY A 155 14.52 6.64 3.10
C GLY A 155 14.13 5.33 2.42
N ALA A 156 12.84 4.99 2.38
CA ALA A 156 12.32 3.88 1.58
C ALA A 156 12.69 3.97 0.09
N GLN A 157 12.47 2.89 -0.65
CA GLN A 157 12.58 2.86 -2.12
C GLN A 157 11.22 3.13 -2.79
N PHE A 158 11.24 3.82 -3.92
CA PHE A 158 10.11 3.96 -4.82
C PHE A 158 10.33 3.10 -6.06
N HIS A 159 9.40 2.21 -6.38
CA HIS A 159 9.43 1.40 -7.59
C HIS A 159 8.28 1.81 -8.52
N PHE A 160 8.61 2.19 -9.75
CA PHE A 160 7.64 2.69 -10.72
C PHE A 160 7.67 1.90 -12.03
N ALA A 161 6.52 1.35 -12.40
CA ALA A 161 6.36 0.55 -13.61
C ALA A 161 5.28 1.15 -14.51
N VAL A 162 5.66 1.49 -15.74
CA VAL A 162 4.70 1.94 -16.77
C VAL A 162 4.27 0.75 -17.64
N HIS A 163 2.96 0.55 -17.73
CA HIS A 163 2.30 -0.50 -18.49
C HIS A 163 1.63 0.10 -19.73
N GLY A 164 2.16 -0.26 -20.90
CA GLY A 164 1.68 0.23 -22.20
C GLY A 164 2.60 1.29 -22.81
N GLN A 165 2.38 1.58 -24.09
CA GLN A 165 3.19 2.49 -24.91
C GLN A 165 2.35 3.69 -25.42
N HIS A 166 1.16 3.91 -24.86
CA HIS A 166 0.34 5.03 -25.29
C HIS A 166 1.02 6.32 -24.87
N ALA A 167 1.20 7.25 -25.83
CA ALA A 167 1.82 8.53 -25.54
C ALA A 167 1.06 9.26 -24.45
N LEU A 168 1.78 9.73 -23.43
CA LEU A 168 1.22 10.57 -22.39
C LEU A 168 1.51 12.03 -22.76
N PRO A 169 0.50 12.92 -22.74
CA PRO A 169 0.74 14.34 -22.99
C PRO A 169 1.75 14.92 -21.97
N PRO A 170 2.76 15.70 -22.40
CA PRO A 170 3.60 16.45 -21.48
C PRO A 170 2.77 17.37 -20.57
N GLY A 171 3.11 17.41 -19.29
CA GLY A 171 2.35 18.13 -18.27
C GLY A 171 1.19 17.34 -17.63
N THR A 172 0.87 16.13 -18.10
CA THR A 172 -0.06 15.25 -17.38
C THR A 172 0.52 14.91 -16.00
N VAL A 173 -0.28 15.11 -14.95
CA VAL A 173 0.11 14.88 -13.56
C VAL A 173 -0.61 13.66 -13.00
N PHE A 174 0.14 12.79 -12.31
CA PHE A 174 -0.37 11.63 -11.60
C PHE A 174 -0.07 11.76 -10.11
N THR A 175 -1.10 11.83 -9.26
CA THR A 175 -0.93 11.72 -7.80
C THR A 175 -0.76 10.25 -7.45
N VAL A 176 0.41 9.90 -6.93
CA VAL A 176 0.74 8.51 -6.55
C VAL A 176 0.61 8.30 -5.05
N LEU A 177 0.86 9.33 -4.24
CA LEU A 177 0.66 9.28 -2.80
C LEU A 177 0.01 10.58 -2.34
N GLU A 178 -1.23 10.46 -1.89
CA GLU A 178 -2.05 11.55 -1.38
C GLU A 178 -1.92 11.65 0.16
N ASN A 179 -1.54 12.82 0.65
CA ASN A 179 -1.34 13.10 2.07
C ASN A 179 -2.41 14.06 2.60
N THR A 180 -3.48 13.49 3.13
CA THR A 180 -4.64 14.24 3.62
C THR A 180 -4.40 15.02 4.92
N ALA A 181 -3.22 14.89 5.56
CA ALA A 181 -2.89 15.67 6.74
C ALA A 181 -2.48 17.10 6.35
N ALA A 182 -2.70 18.08 7.23
CA ALA A 182 -2.29 19.47 6.96
C ALA A 182 -0.77 19.69 6.88
N THR A 183 0.04 18.73 7.35
CA THR A 183 1.51 18.81 7.31
C THR A 183 2.06 18.20 6.02
N PRO A 184 3.19 18.73 5.50
CA PRO A 184 3.90 18.12 4.38
C PRO A 184 4.29 16.65 4.61
N ILE A 185 4.54 15.92 3.51
CA ILE A 185 5.25 14.63 3.59
C ILE A 185 6.60 14.87 4.27
N ALA A 186 6.87 14.15 5.35
CA ALA A 186 8.15 14.22 6.04
C ALA A 186 9.17 13.27 5.40
N GLY A 187 10.27 13.80 4.86
CA GLY A 187 11.32 13.02 4.20
C GLY A 187 11.01 12.71 2.73
N ALA A 188 11.80 11.82 2.13
CA ALA A 188 11.69 11.46 0.71
C ALA A 188 12.18 10.04 0.46
N PHE A 189 11.74 9.45 -0.66
CA PHE A 189 12.31 8.19 -1.16
C PHE A 189 13.78 8.42 -1.57
N THR A 190 14.67 7.49 -1.22
CA THR A 190 16.11 7.64 -1.49
C THR A 190 16.43 7.71 -2.98
N ASN A 191 15.64 7.05 -3.81
CA ASN A 191 15.80 6.99 -5.26
C ASN A 191 14.79 7.85 -6.03
N LEU A 192 14.01 8.67 -5.33
CA LEU A 192 13.12 9.67 -5.94
C LEU A 192 13.08 10.95 -5.08
N PRO A 193 14.18 11.71 -4.97
CA PRO A 193 14.16 13.03 -4.33
C PRO A 193 13.21 14.00 -5.04
N ASP A 194 12.86 15.09 -4.36
CA ASP A 194 12.04 16.16 -4.94
C ASP A 194 12.69 16.76 -6.20
N GLY A 195 11.88 17.03 -7.23
CA GLY A 195 12.31 17.53 -8.53
C GLY A 195 13.07 16.54 -9.42
N SER A 196 13.37 15.33 -8.93
CA SER A 196 14.10 14.31 -9.68
C SER A 196 13.29 13.73 -10.84
N LEU A 197 14.01 13.18 -11.84
CA LEU A 197 13.39 12.49 -12.97
C LEU A 197 13.39 10.97 -12.73
N ILE A 198 12.29 10.32 -13.12
CA ILE A 198 12.18 8.88 -13.20
C ILE A 198 11.71 8.47 -14.60
N THR A 199 12.41 7.51 -15.20
CA THR A 199 12.08 7.00 -16.54
C THR A 199 11.68 5.53 -16.43
N SER A 200 10.55 5.18 -17.03
CA SER A 200 10.04 3.81 -17.09
C SER A 200 9.33 3.59 -18.41
N ASN A 201 9.66 2.48 -19.08
CA ASN A 201 9.10 2.10 -20.37
C ASN A 201 9.12 3.20 -21.45
N GLY A 202 10.17 4.01 -21.49
CA GLY A 202 10.34 5.11 -22.46
C GLY A 202 9.60 6.41 -22.11
N HIS A 203 8.88 6.46 -20.98
CA HIS A 203 8.25 7.67 -20.47
C HIS A 203 9.07 8.26 -19.33
N THR A 204 9.23 9.58 -19.30
CA THR A 204 9.95 10.30 -18.25
C THR A 204 9.00 11.18 -17.45
N PHE A 205 9.17 11.20 -16.14
CA PHE A 205 8.35 11.94 -15.20
C PHE A 205 9.21 12.71 -14.23
N GLN A 206 8.78 13.91 -13.84
CA GLN A 206 9.37 14.67 -12.75
C GLN A 206 8.55 14.48 -11.47
N ALA A 207 9.23 14.16 -10.36
CA ALA A 207 8.62 14.06 -9.05
C ALA A 207 8.44 15.44 -8.40
N SER A 208 7.33 15.63 -7.69
CA SER A 208 7.10 16.75 -6.78
C SER A 208 6.43 16.27 -5.50
N TYR A 209 6.97 16.65 -4.34
CA TYR A 209 6.37 16.41 -3.01
C TYR A 209 5.50 17.58 -2.53
N GLU A 210 5.32 18.59 -3.38
CA GLU A 210 4.44 19.75 -3.17
C GLU A 210 3.26 19.71 -4.15
N GLY A 211 2.95 18.55 -4.72
CA GLY A 211 1.88 18.38 -5.69
C GLY A 211 0.49 18.32 -5.06
N GLY A 212 -0.54 18.19 -5.90
CA GLY A 212 -1.93 18.05 -5.47
C GLY A 212 -2.46 19.28 -4.74
N ASP A 213 -2.81 19.13 -3.46
CA ASP A 213 -3.22 20.25 -2.59
C ASP A 213 -2.03 20.95 -1.89
N GLY A 214 -0.79 20.56 -2.23
CA GLY A 214 0.45 21.21 -1.79
C GLY A 214 1.35 20.32 -0.94
N ASN A 215 0.96 19.07 -0.68
CA ASN A 215 1.77 18.13 0.11
C ASN A 215 1.72 16.67 -0.40
N ASP A 216 1.27 16.46 -1.63
CA ASP A 216 1.20 15.13 -2.25
C ASP A 216 2.49 14.80 -3.02
N LEU A 217 2.78 13.50 -3.16
CA LEU A 217 3.75 13.05 -4.15
C LEU A 217 3.06 12.86 -5.50
N THR A 218 3.48 13.66 -6.46
CA THR A 218 3.00 13.64 -7.84
C THR A 218 4.12 13.34 -8.83
N LEU A 219 3.76 12.74 -9.96
CA LEU A 219 4.63 12.49 -11.11
C LEU A 219 4.07 13.23 -12.33
N THR A 220 4.80 14.22 -12.83
CA THR A 220 4.41 14.99 -14.01
C THR A 220 5.16 14.50 -15.24
N VAL A 221 4.46 14.18 -16.32
CA VAL A 221 5.07 13.77 -17.60
C VAL A 221 5.90 14.92 -18.15
N VAL A 222 7.17 14.64 -18.47
CA VAL A 222 8.08 15.60 -19.11
C VAL A 222 8.48 15.12 -20.50
N PRO A 223 8.94 16.03 -21.39
CA PRO A 223 9.42 15.69 -22.73
C PRO A 223 10.56 14.67 -22.75
#